data_AF-A0A6J7CTU3-F1
#
_entry.id   AF-A0A6J7CTU3-F1
#
_cell.length_a   1.000
_cell.length_b   1.000
_cell.length_c   1.000
_cell.angle_alpha   90.00
_cell.angle_beta   90.00
_cell.angle_gamma   90.00
#
_symmetry.space_group_name_H-M   'P 1'
#
loop_
_entity.id
_entity.type
_entity.pdbx_description
1 polymer ?
#
loop_
_entity_poly.entity_id
_entity_poly.type
_entity_poly.pdbx_seq_one_letter_code
_entity_poly.pdbx_strand_id
1 'polypeptide(L)'
;MVNQGDTADSLIGLEINKLPVYVTPGGGELAAGAAVSFGFNSSVWINSYDFAAPVSTYVPVKIQFRDAGIVTINVLTVPPAGIYKGIAPNPATLPPAS
;
A
#
# COMPACT_ATOMS: atom_id res chain seq x y z
N MET A 1 -7.17 -3.29 6.25
CA MET A 1 -8.26 -3.78 5.38
C MET A 1 -8.67 -5.17 5.85
N VAL A 2 -9.94 -5.52 5.72
CA VAL A 2 -10.50 -6.82 6.15
C VAL A 2 -11.28 -7.41 4.98
N ASN A 3 -11.03 -8.68 4.65
CA ASN A 3 -11.86 -9.41 3.70
C ASN A 3 -13.13 -9.90 4.43
N GLN A 4 -14.26 -9.24 4.19
CA GLN A 4 -15.55 -9.61 4.78
C GLN A 4 -16.34 -10.60 3.92
N GLY A 5 -15.79 -11.04 2.78
CA GLY A 5 -16.40 -12.06 1.93
C GLY A 5 -16.19 -13.47 2.47
N ASP A 6 -16.96 -14.40 1.92
CA ASP A 6 -16.92 -15.83 2.30
C ASP A 6 -15.78 -16.60 1.59
N THR A 7 -15.11 -15.97 0.63
CA THR A 7 -14.01 -16.54 -0.14
C THR A 7 -12.73 -15.71 -0.01
N ALA A 8 -11.58 -16.33 -0.26
CA ALA A 8 -10.33 -15.60 -0.38
C ALA A 8 -10.38 -14.63 -1.57
N ASP A 9 -9.65 -13.53 -1.47
CA ASP A 9 -9.44 -12.57 -2.55
C ASP A 9 -7.93 -12.28 -2.66
N SER A 10 -7.46 -11.70 -3.75
CA SER A 10 -6.05 -11.38 -3.95
C SER A 10 -5.88 -9.92 -4.31
N LEU A 11 -4.87 -9.30 -3.71
CA LEU A 11 -4.41 -7.97 -4.09
C LEU A 11 -3.66 -8.05 -5.42
N ILE A 12 -4.22 -7.49 -6.48
CA ILE A 12 -3.67 -7.62 -7.85
C ILE A 12 -3.14 -6.30 -8.42
N GLY A 13 -3.40 -5.17 -7.76
CA GLY A 13 -2.87 -3.88 -8.20
C GLY A 13 -2.98 -2.82 -7.12
N LEU A 14 -2.00 -1.92 -7.06
CA LEU A 14 -2.10 -0.68 -6.31
C LEU A 14 -1.46 0.45 -7.10
N GLU A 15 -1.98 1.66 -6.92
CA GLU A 15 -1.44 2.88 -7.51
C GLU A 15 -1.60 4.05 -6.54
N ILE A 16 -0.61 4.95 -6.53
CA ILE A 16 -0.72 6.25 -5.86
C ILE A 16 -0.62 7.31 -6.94
N ASN A 17 -1.66 8.14 -7.09
CA ASN A 17 -1.70 9.20 -8.11
C ASN A 17 -1.32 8.70 -9.53
N LYS A 18 -1.81 7.52 -9.94
CA LYS A 18 -1.51 6.84 -11.22
C LYS A 18 -0.05 6.40 -11.41
N LEU A 19 0.77 6.46 -10.35
CA LEU A 19 2.13 5.94 -10.36
C LEU A 19 2.16 4.53 -9.76
N PRO A 20 3.06 3.67 -10.25
CA PRO A 20 3.22 2.33 -9.73
C PRO A 20 3.66 2.35 -8.27
N VAL A 21 3.25 1.34 -7.53
CA VAL A 21 3.75 1.06 -6.18
C VAL A 21 4.06 -0.42 -6.02
N TYR A 22 4.87 -0.72 -5.02
CA TYR A 22 5.45 -2.04 -4.78
C TYR A 22 5.15 -2.47 -3.36
N VAL A 23 4.47 -3.61 -3.22
CA VAL A 23 4.15 -4.17 -1.91
C VAL A 23 5.25 -5.13 -1.49
N THR A 24 5.81 -4.97 -0.29
CA THR A 24 6.88 -5.83 0.23
C THR A 24 6.52 -6.39 1.61
N PRO A 25 6.75 -7.70 1.86
CA PRO A 25 7.36 -8.70 0.96
C PRO A 25 6.46 -9.16 -0.21
N GLY A 26 5.22 -8.67 -0.31
CA GLY A 26 4.33 -8.94 -1.44
C GLY A 26 2.87 -8.58 -1.13
N GLY A 27 2.07 -8.41 -2.17
CA GLY A 27 0.61 -8.36 -2.09
C GLY A 27 0.06 -9.79 -2.19
N GLY A 28 -0.33 -10.35 -1.06
CA GLY A 28 -0.75 -11.75 -0.98
C GLY A 28 -2.23 -11.99 -1.27
N GLU A 29 -2.61 -13.26 -1.20
CA GLU A 29 -3.99 -13.67 -0.98
C GLU A 29 -4.45 -13.27 0.43
N LEU A 30 -5.67 -12.78 0.54
CA LEU A 30 -6.34 -12.43 1.76
C LEU A 30 -7.51 -13.40 1.97
N ALA A 31 -7.33 -14.37 2.86
CA ALA A 31 -8.37 -15.34 3.19
C ALA A 31 -9.67 -14.68 3.71
N ALA A 32 -10.79 -15.40 3.63
CA ALA A 32 -12.06 -14.97 4.19
C ALA A 32 -11.92 -14.61 5.69
N GLY A 33 -12.44 -13.46 6.10
CA GLY A 33 -12.33 -12.93 7.46
C GLY A 33 -10.94 -12.40 7.85
N ALA A 34 -9.91 -12.57 7.01
CA ALA A 34 -8.56 -12.13 7.32
C ALA A 34 -8.40 -10.60 7.19
N ALA A 35 -7.46 -10.06 7.95
CA ALA A 35 -7.11 -8.65 7.94
C ALA A 35 -5.64 -8.46 7.57
N VAL A 36 -5.38 -7.44 6.75
CA VAL A 36 -4.04 -6.98 6.43
C VAL A 36 -3.92 -5.49 6.78
N SER A 37 -2.81 -5.14 7.43
CA SER A 37 -2.47 -3.75 7.75
C SER A 37 -1.29 -3.31 6.87
N PHE A 38 -1.32 -2.07 6.42
CA PHE A 38 -0.25 -1.46 5.63
C PHE A 38 0.22 -0.17 6.32
N GLY A 39 1.51 0.14 6.20
CA GLY A 39 2.06 1.44 6.61
C GLY A 39 3.00 1.36 7.81
N PHE A 40 3.13 2.48 8.51
CA PHE A 40 4.06 2.62 9.64
C PHE A 40 3.78 1.58 10.72
N ASN A 41 4.84 0.91 11.21
CA ASN A 41 4.79 -0.24 12.13
C ASN A 41 4.05 -1.50 11.61
N SER A 42 3.80 -1.62 10.30
CA SER A 42 3.35 -2.88 9.69
C SER A 42 4.54 -3.73 9.21
N SER A 43 4.34 -5.04 9.14
CA SER A 43 5.25 -5.96 8.44
C SER A 43 5.12 -5.85 6.90
N VAL A 44 4.06 -5.21 6.41
CA VAL A 44 3.78 -5.05 4.98
C VAL A 44 3.88 -3.56 4.60
N TRP A 45 4.69 -3.29 3.59
CA TRP A 45 4.96 -1.94 3.10
C TRP A 45 4.33 -1.72 1.73
N ILE A 46 3.86 -0.50 1.48
CA ILE A 46 3.52 -0.01 0.14
C ILE A 46 4.55 1.05 -0.20
N ASN A 47 5.40 0.76 -1.18
CA ASN A 47 6.52 1.60 -1.57
C ASN A 47 6.22 2.29 -2.89
N SER A 48 6.47 3.58 -2.96
CA SER A 48 6.59 4.27 -4.24
C SER A 48 7.99 4.85 -4.36
N TYR A 49 8.64 4.58 -5.49
CA TYR A 49 9.97 5.11 -5.82
C TYR A 49 9.89 6.36 -6.72
N ASP A 50 8.76 6.54 -7.40
CA ASP A 50 8.55 7.62 -8.37
C ASP A 50 7.60 8.73 -7.86
N PHE A 51 6.92 8.51 -6.72
CA PHE A 51 5.97 9.48 -6.17
C PHE A 51 6.62 10.40 -5.13
N ALA A 52 6.65 11.69 -5.44
CA ALA A 52 6.96 12.74 -4.46
C ALA A 52 5.67 13.17 -3.74
N ALA A 53 5.50 12.72 -2.50
CA ALA A 53 4.32 13.04 -1.71
C ALA A 53 4.32 14.53 -1.30
N PRO A 54 3.25 15.31 -1.59
CA PRO A 54 3.07 16.63 -0.97
C PRO A 54 2.92 16.46 0.54
N VAL A 55 3.33 17.45 1.34
CA VAL A 55 3.23 17.34 2.81
C VAL A 55 1.82 17.70 3.28
N SER A 56 1.29 16.99 4.29
CA SER A 56 0.02 17.28 4.96
C SER A 56 -1.19 17.37 4.02
N THR A 57 -1.24 16.49 3.02
CA THR A 57 -2.27 16.49 1.97
C THR A 57 -2.85 15.09 1.81
N TYR A 58 -4.13 14.99 1.48
CA TYR A 58 -4.73 13.71 1.13
C TYR A 58 -4.39 13.32 -0.30
N VAL A 59 -3.80 12.14 -0.46
CA VAL A 59 -3.47 11.55 -1.76
C VAL A 59 -4.35 10.33 -2.02
N PRO A 60 -4.95 10.20 -3.22
CA PRO A 60 -5.76 9.05 -3.55
C PRO A 60 -4.85 7.84 -3.82
N VAL A 61 -5.16 6.74 -3.14
CA VAL A 61 -4.56 5.42 -3.33
C VAL A 61 -5.63 4.50 -3.87
N LYS A 62 -5.36 3.93 -5.04
CA LYS A 62 -6.21 2.90 -5.64
C LYS A 62 -5.67 1.53 -5.26
N ILE A 63 -6.56 0.64 -4.89
CA ILE A 63 -6.28 -0.72 -4.46
C ILE A 63 -7.22 -1.62 -5.25
N GLN A 64 -6.67 -2.54 -6.02
CA GLN A 64 -7.42 -3.48 -6.85
C GLN A 64 -7.29 -4.88 -6.29
N PHE A 65 -8.44 -5.45 -6.00
CA PHE A 65 -8.63 -6.86 -5.67
C PHE A 65 -9.15 -7.61 -6.89
N ARG A 66 -8.90 -8.92 -6.93
CA ARG A 66 -9.31 -9.78 -8.05
C ARG A 66 -10.84 -9.84 -8.15
N ASP A 67 -11.50 -10.08 -7.02
CA ASP A 67 -12.93 -10.37 -6.99
C ASP A 67 -13.74 -9.17 -6.47
N ALA A 68 -13.26 -8.48 -5.43
CA ALA A 68 -13.91 -7.28 -4.87
C ALA A 68 -13.73 -6.01 -5.74
N GLY A 69 -12.89 -6.06 -6.78
CA GLY A 69 -12.66 -4.93 -7.69
C GLY A 69 -11.81 -3.81 -7.08
N ILE A 70 -12.07 -2.56 -7.48
CA ILE A 70 -11.23 -1.41 -7.13
C ILE A 70 -11.84 -0.63 -5.95
N VAL A 71 -11.03 -0.43 -4.91
CA VAL A 71 -11.29 0.50 -3.81
C VAL A 71 -10.35 1.69 -3.93
N THR A 72 -10.87 2.90 -3.76
CA THR A 72 -10.06 4.11 -3.65
C THR A 72 -10.14 4.67 -2.24
N ILE A 73 -9.00 4.86 -1.60
CA ILE A 73 -8.89 5.49 -0.27
C ILE A 73 -8.06 6.76 -0.37
N ASN A 74 -8.37 7.75 0.46
CA ASN A 74 -7.54 8.94 0.60
C ASN A 74 -6.61 8.76 1.79
N VAL A 75 -5.30 8.79 1.56
CA VAL A 75 -4.27 8.65 2.59
C VAL A 75 -3.69 10.02 2.89
N LEU A 76 -3.64 10.39 4.16
CA LEU A 76 -2.97 11.62 4.60
C LEU A 76 -1.46 11.43 4.53
N THR A 77 -0.78 12.29 3.78
CA THR A 77 0.68 12.38 3.81
C THR A 77 1.12 13.11 5.07
N VAL A 78 2.16 12.59 5.74
CA VAL A 78 2.69 13.18 6.96
C VAL A 78 4.11 13.71 6.72
N PRO A 79 4.52 14.82 7.34
CA PRO A 79 5.91 15.27 7.27
C PRO A 79 6.87 14.19 7.80
N PRO A 80 8.08 14.05 7.23
CA PRO A 80 9.09 13.08 7.69
C PRO A 80 9.79 13.57 8.98
N ALA A 81 9.01 13.84 10.02
CA ALA A 81 9.45 14.41 11.29
C ALA A 81 8.88 13.62 12.48
N GLY A 82 9.45 13.86 13.67
CA GLY A 82 9.02 13.18 14.90
C GLY A 82 9.10 11.66 14.76
N ILE A 83 7.99 10.97 15.03
CA ILE A 83 7.89 9.50 14.92
C ILE A 83 8.01 8.99 13.48
N TYR A 84 7.80 9.84 12.47
CA TYR A 84 7.91 9.49 11.05
C TYR A 84 9.29 9.80 10.46
N LYS A 85 10.24 10.28 11.29
CA LYS A 85 11.60 10.60 10.85
C LYS A 85 12.30 9.34 10.34
N GLY A 86 12.89 9.44 9.15
CA GLY A 86 13.68 8.35 8.56
C GLY A 86 12.86 7.22 7.95
N ILE A 87 11.52 7.33 7.89
CA ILE A 87 10.72 6.43 7.06
C ILE A 87 11.11 6.65 5.59
N ALA A 88 11.48 5.57 4.94
CA ALA A 88 11.83 5.50 3.52
C ALA A 88 11.23 4.22 2.94
N PRO A 89 11.18 4.09 1.60
CA PRO A 89 10.84 2.83 0.95
C PRO A 89 11.65 1.65 1.53
N ASN A 90 11.01 0.49 1.66
CA ASN A 90 11.62 -0.76 2.12
C ASN A 90 11.34 -1.89 1.12
N PRO A 91 12.35 -2.34 0.34
CA PRO A 91 13.74 -1.94 0.39
C PRO A 91 13.98 -0.52 -0.16
N ALA A 92 15.12 0.07 0.20
CA ALA A 92 15.46 1.47 -0.12
C ALA A 92 15.50 1.78 -1.62
N THR A 93 15.76 0.76 -2.44
CA THR A 93 15.75 0.84 -3.90
C THR A 93 14.77 -0.17 -4.46
N LEU A 94 14.19 0.16 -5.62
CA LEU A 94 13.30 -0.73 -6.35
C LEU A 94 13.98 -2.09 -6.59
N PRO A 95 13.41 -3.22 -6.15
CA PRO A 95 13.92 -4.54 -6.49
C PRO A 95 13.89 -4.74 -8.02
N PRO A 96 14.89 -5.42 -8.59
CA PRO A 96 14.84 -5.79 -10.00
C PRO A 96 13.58 -6.60 -10.30
N ALA A 97 12.96 -6.35 -11.45
CA ALA A 97 11.85 -7.15 -11.93
C ALA A 97 12.30 -8.63 -11.99
N SER A 98 11.55 -9.50 -11.32
CA SER A 98 11.77 -10.95 -11.34
C SER A 98 11.15 -11.57 -12.58
#